data_AF-A0A4U2Y9T7-F1
#
_entry.id   AF-A0A4U2Y9T7-F1
#
_cell.length_a   1.000
_cell.length_b   1.000
_cell.length_c   1.000
_cell.angle_alpha   90.00
_cell.angle_beta   90.00
_cell.angle_gamma   90.00
#
_symmetry.space_group_name_H-M   'P 1'
#
loop_
_entity.id
_entity.type
_entity.pdbx_description
1 polymer ?
#
loop_
_entity_poly.entity_id
_entity_poly.type
_entity_poly.pdbx_seq_one_letter_code
_entity_poly.pdbx_strand_id
1 'polypeptide(L)' 'MESFFSHLKVEALYPYDIRSIEEAQRRIEEFILFYNEKRAQRKLNKLTPVEYRRQLIA' A
#
# COMPACT_ATOMS: atom_id res chain seq x y z
N MET A 1 13.57 -6.31 -5.12
CA MET A 1 12.90 -5.57 -4.04
C MET A 1 11.78 -4.77 -4.69
N GLU A 2 10.52 -5.21 -4.58
CA GLU A 2 9.41 -4.41 -5.13
C GLU A 2 9.15 -3.20 -4.23
N SER A 3 9.10 -2.02 -4.85
CA SER A 3 8.87 -0.75 -4.15
C SER A 3 7.37 -0.53 -3.94
N PHE A 4 7.03 0.20 -2.87
CA PHE A 4 5.65 0.68 -2.64
C PHE A 4 5.09 1.37 -3.89
N PHE A 5 5.89 2.19 -4.57
CA PHE A 5 5.47 2.92 -5.76
C PHE A 5 5.22 2.03 -6.97
N SER A 6 5.95 0.91 -7.09
CA SER A 6 5.70 -0.07 -8.17
C SER A 6 4.32 -0.72 -7.98
N HIS A 7 4.01 -1.12 -6.74
CA HIS A 7 2.71 -1.69 -6.40
C HIS A 7 1.57 -0.67 -6.54
N LEU A 8 1.75 0.56 -6.04
CA LEU A 8 0.74 1.62 -6.17
C LEU A 8 0.35 1.85 -7.64
N LYS A 9 1.33 1.96 -8.52
CA LYS A 9 1.09 2.17 -9.95
C LYS A 9 0.31 1.01 -10.56
N VAL A 10 0.77 -0.22 -10.38
CA VAL A 10 0.19 -1.40 -11.03
C VAL A 10 -1.17 -1.79 -10.44
N GLU A 11 -1.37 -1.60 -9.15
CA GLU A 11 -2.55 -2.16 -8.45
C GLU A 11 -3.63 -1.09 -8.18
N ALA A 12 -3.25 0.17 -8.03
CA ALA A 12 -4.19 1.23 -7.66
C ALA A 12 -4.37 2.31 -8.73
N LEU A 13 -3.43 2.49 -9.67
CA LEU A 13 -3.52 3.56 -10.69
C LEU A 13 -3.79 3.03 -12.09
N TYR A 14 -2.87 2.25 -12.68
CA TYR A 14 -2.95 1.79 -14.06
C TYR A 14 -4.22 1.02 -14.45
N PRO A 15 -4.85 0.22 -13.57
CA PRO A 15 -6.08 -0.48 -13.93
C PRO A 15 -7.31 0.41 -14.05
N TYR A 16 -7.21 1.70 -13.72
CA TYR A 16 -8.35 2.60 -13.58
C TYR A 16 -8.23 3.80 -14.51
N ASP A 17 -9.33 4.15 -15.16
CA ASP A 17 -9.46 5.36 -15.97
C ASP A 17 -9.71 6.57 -15.05
N ILE A 18 -8.66 7.08 -14.42
CA ILE A 18 -8.73 8.17 -13.45
C ILE A 18 -8.95 9.49 -14.17
N ARG A 19 -10.05 10.19 -13.86
CA ARG A 19 -10.46 11.40 -14.60
C ARG A 19 -10.31 12.70 -13.82
N SER A 20 -9.94 12.65 -12.54
CA SER A 20 -9.70 13.82 -11.71
C SER A 20 -8.56 13.61 -10.70
N ILE A 21 -8.04 14.72 -10.18
CA ILE A 21 -7.03 14.69 -9.12
C ILE A 21 -7.64 14.14 -7.84
N GLU A 22 -8.88 14.48 -7.54
CA GLU A 22 -9.62 13.98 -6.38
C GLU A 22 -9.78 12.46 -6.41
N GLU A 23 -10.07 11.89 -7.59
CA GLU A 23 -10.12 10.44 -7.76
C GLU A 23 -8.73 9.81 -7.56
N ALA A 24 -7.67 10.41 -8.14
CA ALA A 24 -6.31 9.94 -7.92
C ALA A 24 -5.93 9.94 -6.43
N GLN A 25 -6.21 11.04 -5.72
CA GLN A 25 -5.94 11.18 -4.29
C GLN A 25 -6.65 10.11 -3.48
N ARG A 26 -7.95 9.95 -3.67
CA ARG A 26 -8.74 8.95 -2.93
C ARG A 26 -8.16 7.54 -3.11
N ARG A 27 -7.82 7.17 -4.34
CA ARG A 27 -7.25 5.84 -4.64
C ARG A 27 -5.88 5.65 -3.99
N ILE A 28 -5.06 6.69 -3.97
CA ILE A 28 -3.75 6.65 -3.29
C ILE A 28 -3.94 6.48 -1.78
N GLU A 29 -4.86 7.23 -1.15
CA GLU A 29 -5.15 7.13 0.28
C GLU A 29 -5.68 5.74 0.67
N GLU A 30 -6.65 5.21 -0.10
CA GLU A 30 -7.18 3.86 0.08
C GLU A 30 -6.06 2.80 -0.06
N PHE A 31 -5.16 2.97 -1.02
CA PHE A 31 -4.03 2.06 -1.21
C PHE A 31 -2.98 2.15 -0.10
N ILE A 32 -2.69 3.35 0.43
CA ILE A 32 -1.78 3.54 1.57
C ILE A 32 -2.30 2.80 2.79
N LEU A 33 -3.60 2.91 3.07
CA LEU A 33 -4.24 2.21 4.19
C LEU A 33 -4.13 0.69 4.01
N PHE A 34 -4.54 0.19 2.84
CA PHE A 34 -4.44 -1.23 2.51
C PHE A 34 -3.00 -1.75 2.63
N TYR A 35 -2.03 -1.05 2.06
CA TYR A 35 -0.63 -1.46 2.07
C TYR A 35 -0.05 -1.51 3.48
N ASN A 36 -0.41 -0.55 4.35
CA ASN A 36 0.13 -0.48 5.71
C ASN A 36 -0.54 -1.42 6.71
N GLU A 37 -1.85 -1.66 6.57
CA GLU A 37 -2.64 -2.36 7.58
C GLU A 37 -3.10 -3.76 7.17
N LYS A 38 -3.20 -4.04 5.86
CA LYS A 38 -3.81 -5.27 5.36
C LYS A 38 -2.89 -6.13 4.50
N ARG A 39 -1.87 -5.53 3.89
CA ARG A 39 -0.92 -6.25 3.04
C ARG A 39 0.12 -7.01 3.87
N ALA A 40 -0.01 -8.33 3.90
CA ALA A 40 1.04 -9.23 4.36
C ALA A 40 2.26 -9.16 3.44
N GLN A 41 3.45 -8.88 3.99
CA GLN A 41 4.70 -8.80 3.21
C GLN A 41 5.64 -9.95 3.56
N ARG A 42 6.07 -10.73 2.56
CA ARG A 42 7.02 -11.86 2.78
C ARG A 42 8.31 -11.40 3.47
N LYS A 43 8.80 -10.20 3.13
CA LYS A 43 9.99 -9.58 3.75
C LYS A 43 9.80 -9.19 5.22
N LEU A 44 8.55 -9.06 5.69
CA LEU A 44 8.19 -8.74 7.06
C LEU A 44 7.63 -9.97 7.78
N ASN A 45 8.12 -11.18 7.46
CA ASN A 45 7.61 -12.43 8.03
C ASN A 45 6.09 -12.62 7.84
N LYS A 46 5.55 -12.19 6.69
CA LYS A 46 4.12 -12.19 6.36
C LYS A 46 3.26 -11.27 7.25
N LEU A 47 3.88 -10.35 7.98
CA LEU A 47 3.19 -9.29 8.71
C LEU A 47 2.91 -8.09 7.80
N THR A 48 1.97 -7.27 8.23
CA THR A 48 1.75 -5.94 7.68
C THR A 48 2.84 -4.97 8.19
N PRO A 49 3.08 -3.85 7.47
CA PRO A 49 3.99 -2.82 7.95
C PRO A 49 3.69 -2.30 9.36
N VAL A 50 2.41 -2.15 9.72
CA VAL A 50 2.00 -1.73 11.07
C VAL A 50 2.32 -2.80 12.11
N GLU A 51 1.97 -4.07 11.87
CA GLU A 51 2.26 -5.16 12.81
C GLU A 51 3.77 -5.34 13.03
N TYR A 52 4.56 -5.28 11.96
CA TYR A 52 6.01 -5.36 12.05
C TYR A 52 6.59 -4.22 12.90
N ARG A 53 6.12 -2.98 12.72
CA ARG A 53 6.56 -1.84 13.54
C ARG A 53 6.19 -2.02 15.02
N ARG A 54 5.01 -2.56 15.32
CA ARG A 54 4.59 -2.81 16.71
C ARG A 54 5.50 -3.82 17.40
N GLN A 55 6.03 -4.82 16.68
CA GLN A 55 6.99 -5.78 17.25
C GLN A 55 8.35 -5.17 17.57
N LEU A 56 8.77 -4.11 16.88
CA LEU A 56 10.06 -3.44 17.13
C LEU A 56 10.03 -2.46 18.32
N ILE A 57 8.83 -2.09 18.78
CA ILE A 57 8.62 -1.14 19.88
C ILE A 57 8.39 -1.89 21.22
N ALA A 58 8.16 -3.20 21.17
CA ALA A 58 8.01 -4.08 22.33
C ALA A 58 9.37 -4.63 22.78
#